data_AF-A0A6B2SL41-F1
#
_entry.id   AF-A0A6B2SL41-F1
#
_cell.length_a   1.000
_cell.length_b   1.000
_cell.length_c   1.000
_cell.angle_alpha   90.00
_cell.angle_beta   90.00
_cell.angle_gamma   90.00
#
_symmetry.space_group_name_H-M   'P 1'
#
loop_
_entity.id
_entity.type
_entity.pdbx_description
1 polymer ?
#
loop_
_entity_poly.entity_id
_entity_poly.type
_entity_poly.pdbx_seq_one_letter_code
_entity_poly.pdbx_strand_id
1 'polypeptide(L)'
;MAKIPTARLSRLLTGWSSEGAAPLPRRLADALRELAERADVAPGSTLPSQRELAGVLGVSRSTVTAAYSLLEAEGWLESRRGSGSRLRGSGALEQSADEERHGGEGRLASFDARTSGADLSSGALDGLGAVADTVGALTGAELAPLLRADGYLTHGLPELREGIAAYYRGAGLPTEPEQILVTAGSQQAVWLVAQALVDPGDTVVVENPTYRGALEALRSRGARLVPIGGDGP
;
A
#
# COMPACT_ATOMS: atom_id res chain seq x y z
N MET A 1 -14.51 14.75 5.98
CA MET A 1 -15.41 13.76 5.34
C MET A 1 -15.93 14.34 4.04
N ALA A 2 -15.65 13.71 2.90
CA ALA A 2 -16.05 14.22 1.59
C ALA A 2 -17.22 13.41 1.03
N LYS A 3 -18.32 14.08 0.67
CA LYS A 3 -19.38 13.50 -0.17
C LYS A 3 -18.79 13.27 -1.55
N ILE A 4 -18.96 12.07 -2.12
CA ILE A 4 -18.53 11.80 -3.49
C ILE A 4 -19.43 12.60 -4.44
N PRO A 5 -18.87 13.42 -5.35
CA PRO A 5 -19.68 14.10 -6.35
C PRO A 5 -20.41 13.09 -7.24
N THR A 6 -21.72 13.24 -7.42
CA THR A 6 -22.55 12.32 -8.22
C THR A 6 -22.03 12.14 -9.64
N ALA A 7 -21.53 13.20 -10.27
CA ALA A 7 -20.93 13.17 -11.60
C ALA A 7 -19.60 12.42 -11.68
N ARG A 8 -18.86 12.31 -10.57
CA ARG A 8 -17.65 11.46 -10.48
C ARG A 8 -18.06 10.00 -10.36
N LEU A 9 -19.02 9.69 -9.47
CA LEU A 9 -19.49 8.33 -9.26
C LEU A 9 -20.12 7.73 -10.53
N SER A 10 -20.88 8.52 -11.28
CA SER A 10 -21.45 8.07 -12.56
C SER A 10 -20.39 7.71 -13.60
N ARG A 11 -19.28 8.45 -13.68
CA ARG A 11 -18.17 8.13 -14.59
C ARG A 11 -17.45 6.84 -14.19
N LEU A 12 -17.28 6.62 -12.89
CA LEU A 12 -16.67 5.40 -12.36
C LEU A 12 -17.56 4.17 -12.59
N LEU A 13 -18.88 4.35 -12.58
CA LEU A 13 -19.85 3.29 -12.83
C LEU A 13 -20.10 3.05 -14.33
N THR A 14 -19.29 3.58 -15.26
CA THR A 14 -19.55 3.37 -16.70
C THR A 14 -19.53 1.86 -17.03
N GLY A 15 -20.59 1.36 -17.66
CA GLY A 15 -20.72 -0.08 -17.99
C GLY A 15 -21.27 -0.96 -16.87
N TRP A 16 -21.66 -0.42 -15.72
CA TRP A 16 -22.22 -1.20 -14.60
C TRP A 16 -23.48 -2.01 -14.97
N SER A 17 -24.21 -1.55 -16.00
CA SER A 17 -25.44 -2.14 -16.49
C SER A 17 -25.28 -2.96 -17.78
N SER A 18 -24.08 -3.07 -18.36
CA SER A 18 -23.80 -3.94 -19.53
C SER A 18 -23.38 -5.35 -19.10
N GLU A 19 -24.09 -6.35 -19.66
CA GLU A 19 -23.91 -7.81 -19.52
C GLU A 19 -23.81 -8.41 -18.11
N GLY A 20 -24.82 -9.20 -17.74
CA GLY A 20 -24.85 -9.98 -16.51
C GLY A 20 -26.24 -10.56 -16.27
N ALA A 21 -26.34 -11.83 -15.89
CA ALA A 21 -27.61 -12.50 -15.61
C ALA A 21 -28.31 -12.02 -14.32
N ALA A 22 -27.60 -11.23 -13.50
CA ALA A 22 -28.10 -10.75 -12.21
C ALA A 22 -29.08 -9.57 -12.35
N PRO A 23 -30.04 -9.42 -11.42
CA PRO A 23 -30.91 -8.24 -11.38
C PRO A 23 -30.12 -6.93 -11.24
N LEU A 24 -30.63 -5.83 -11.82
CA LEU A 24 -29.99 -4.51 -11.78
C LEU A 24 -29.55 -4.05 -10.37
N PRO A 25 -30.33 -4.23 -9.29
CA PRO A 25 -29.88 -3.84 -7.95
C PRO A 25 -28.60 -4.55 -7.50
N ARG A 26 -28.46 -5.84 -7.82
CA ARG A 26 -27.29 -6.64 -7.45
C ARG A 26 -26.06 -6.16 -8.21
N ARG A 27 -26.21 -5.92 -9.51
CA ARG A 27 -25.14 -5.41 -10.38
C ARG A 27 -24.65 -4.03 -9.94
N LEU A 28 -25.56 -3.15 -9.53
CA LEU A 28 -25.20 -1.84 -8.98
C LEU A 28 -24.46 -1.99 -7.64
N ALA A 29 -24.90 -2.90 -6.76
CA ALA A 29 -24.23 -3.18 -5.50
C ALA A 29 -22.81 -3.73 -5.75
N ASP A 30 -22.66 -4.69 -6.65
CA ASP A 30 -21.36 -5.30 -6.98
C ASP A 30 -20.40 -4.25 -7.58
N ALA A 31 -20.85 -3.42 -8.52
CA ALA A 31 -20.03 -2.33 -9.08
C ALA A 31 -19.61 -1.31 -8.01
N LEU A 32 -20.48 -0.97 -7.06
CA LEU A 32 -20.14 -0.09 -5.94
C LEU A 32 -19.16 -0.74 -4.97
N ARG A 33 -19.25 -2.06 -4.76
CA ARG A 33 -18.32 -2.84 -3.94
C ARG A 33 -16.93 -2.86 -4.60
N GLU A 34 -16.86 -3.17 -5.88
CA GLU A 34 -15.59 -3.18 -6.63
C GLU A 34 -14.88 -1.83 -6.57
N LEU A 35 -15.62 -0.72 -6.69
CA LEU A 35 -15.07 0.63 -6.52
C LEU A 35 -14.53 0.88 -5.11
N ALA A 36 -15.13 0.27 -4.08
CA ALA A 36 -14.66 0.34 -2.70
C ALA A 36 -13.39 -0.50 -2.48
N GLU A 37 -13.35 -1.70 -3.05
CA GLU A 37 -12.24 -2.65 -2.94
C GLU A 37 -10.99 -2.15 -3.67
N ARG A 38 -11.16 -1.58 -4.86
CA ARG A 38 -10.07 -1.00 -5.67
C ARG A 38 -9.54 0.34 -5.13
N ALA A 39 -10.15 0.86 -4.06
CA ALA A 39 -9.87 2.19 -3.49
C ALA A 39 -10.01 3.35 -4.50
N ASP A 40 -10.77 3.17 -5.58
CA ASP A 40 -11.14 4.21 -6.54
C ASP A 40 -12.01 5.31 -5.88
N VAL A 41 -12.66 4.93 -4.79
CA VAL A 41 -13.34 5.78 -3.82
C VAL A 41 -12.67 5.66 -2.45
N ALA A 42 -12.38 6.79 -1.81
CA ALA A 42 -11.79 6.79 -0.47
C ALA A 42 -12.73 6.12 0.55
N PRO A 43 -12.24 5.16 1.38
CA PRO A 43 -13.02 4.57 2.46
C PRO A 43 -13.68 5.61 3.36
N GLY A 44 -14.94 5.37 3.76
CA GLY A 44 -15.70 6.29 4.60
C GLY A 44 -16.33 7.46 3.84
N SER A 45 -16.19 7.53 2.52
CA SER A 45 -16.88 8.54 1.70
C SER A 45 -18.39 8.37 1.74
N THR A 46 -19.12 9.49 1.80
CA THR A 46 -20.58 9.47 1.75
C THR A 46 -21.05 9.35 0.30
N LEU A 47 -21.85 8.34 0.01
CA LEU A 47 -22.49 8.17 -1.28
C LEU A 47 -23.53 9.28 -1.52
N PRO A 48 -23.80 9.64 -2.79
CA PRO A 48 -24.93 10.47 -3.14
C PRO A 48 -26.25 9.89 -2.63
N SER A 49 -27.26 10.75 -2.50
CA SER A 49 -28.61 10.27 -2.15
C SER A 49 -29.16 9.35 -3.24
N GLN A 50 -30.07 8.45 -2.84
CA GLN A 50 -30.75 7.54 -3.77
C GLN A 50 -31.39 8.28 -4.96
N ARG A 51 -31.92 9.49 -4.73
CA ARG A 51 -32.54 10.34 -5.76
C ARG A 51 -31.51 10.91 -6.72
N GLU A 52 -30.39 11.43 -6.21
CA GLU A 52 -29.31 11.99 -7.03
C GLU A 52 -28.68 10.90 -7.90
N LEU A 53 -28.38 9.73 -7.32
CA LEU A 53 -27.74 8.64 -8.05
C LEU A 53 -28.67 8.03 -9.11
N ALA A 54 -29.94 7.83 -8.79
CA ALA A 54 -30.94 7.35 -9.74
C ALA A 54 -31.08 8.29 -10.96
N GLY A 55 -31.09 9.60 -10.72
CA GLY A 55 -31.21 10.60 -11.78
C GLY A 55 -30.03 10.59 -12.76
N VAL A 56 -28.81 10.43 -12.27
CA VAL A 56 -27.61 10.45 -13.13
C VAL A 56 -27.39 9.10 -13.83
N LEU A 57 -27.75 7.98 -13.20
CA LEU A 57 -27.63 6.64 -13.80
C LEU A 57 -28.80 6.27 -14.72
N GLY A 58 -29.89 7.06 -14.74
CA GLY A 58 -31.05 6.80 -15.58
C GLY A 58 -31.87 5.57 -15.16
N VAL A 59 -31.84 5.19 -13.88
CA VAL A 59 -32.55 4.01 -13.35
C VAL A 59 -33.60 4.39 -12.31
N SER A 60 -34.51 3.47 -12.00
CA SER A 60 -35.53 3.71 -10.98
C SER A 60 -34.90 3.92 -9.59
N ARG A 61 -35.52 4.77 -8.77
CA ARG A 61 -35.14 4.92 -7.35
C ARG A 61 -35.17 3.59 -6.60
N SER A 62 -36.14 2.72 -6.90
CA SER A 62 -36.24 1.39 -6.28
C SER A 62 -35.01 0.52 -6.54
N THR A 63 -34.39 0.64 -7.71
CA THR A 63 -33.15 -0.08 -8.05
C THR A 63 -32.00 0.35 -7.17
N VAL A 64 -31.81 1.67 -7.01
CA VAL A 64 -30.75 2.24 -6.15
C VAL A 64 -31.00 1.93 -4.67
N THR A 65 -32.26 2.02 -4.22
CA THR A 65 -32.64 1.65 -2.85
C THR A 65 -32.29 0.19 -2.57
N ALA A 66 -32.67 -0.74 -3.45
CA ALA A 66 -32.38 -2.15 -3.28
C ALA A 66 -30.86 -2.43 -3.32
N ALA A 67 -30.10 -1.74 -4.18
CA ALA A 67 -28.64 -1.87 -4.20
C ALA A 67 -27.98 -1.41 -2.90
N TYR A 68 -28.42 -0.27 -2.33
CA TYR A 68 -27.90 0.23 -1.06
C TYR A 68 -28.25 -0.71 0.10
N SER A 69 -29.45 -1.30 0.09
CA SER A 69 -29.85 -2.30 1.09
C SER A 69 -29.02 -3.59 1.01
N LEU A 70 -28.63 -4.03 -0.21
CA LEU A 70 -27.72 -5.16 -0.36
C LEU A 70 -26.34 -4.85 0.23
N LEU A 71 -25.77 -3.68 -0.07
CA LEU A 71 -24.50 -3.24 0.50
C LEU A 71 -24.56 -3.09 2.02
N GLU A 72 -25.68 -2.62 2.57
CA GLU A 72 -25.89 -2.51 4.01
C GLU A 72 -25.96 -3.90 4.67
N ALA A 73 -26.70 -4.83 4.07
CA ALA A 73 -26.80 -6.21 4.54
C ALA A 73 -25.46 -6.96 4.50
N GLU A 74 -24.61 -6.63 3.54
CA GLU A 74 -23.28 -7.21 3.37
C GLU A 74 -22.18 -6.45 4.13
N GLY A 75 -22.54 -5.42 4.90
CA GLY A 75 -21.60 -4.65 5.74
C GLY A 75 -20.75 -3.63 4.98
N TRP A 76 -20.99 -3.41 3.69
CA TRP A 76 -20.28 -2.43 2.86
C TRP A 76 -20.81 -1.02 2.99
N LEU A 77 -21.99 -0.83 3.59
CA LEU A 77 -22.62 0.48 3.71
C LEU A 77 -23.15 0.70 5.12
N GLU A 78 -22.79 1.83 5.72
CA GLU A 78 -23.32 2.26 7.02
C GLU A 78 -24.30 3.42 6.83
N SER A 79 -25.55 3.22 7.24
CA SER A 79 -26.60 4.23 7.19
C SER A 79 -26.77 4.89 8.57
N ARG A 80 -26.37 6.16 8.71
CA ARG A 80 -26.72 6.97 9.89
C ARG A 80 -27.89 7.88 9.55
N ARG A 81 -28.99 7.78 10.32
CA ARG A 81 -30.16 8.68 10.21
C ARG A 81 -29.68 10.13 10.22
N GLY A 82 -29.86 10.84 9.12
CA GLY A 82 -29.50 12.26 8.96
C GLY A 82 -28.09 12.57 8.43
N SER A 83 -27.21 11.58 8.26
CA SER A 83 -25.80 11.80 7.84
C SER A 83 -25.41 11.19 6.47
N GLY A 84 -26.36 10.54 5.79
CA GLY A 84 -26.12 9.87 4.51
C GLY A 84 -25.52 8.47 4.63
N SER A 85 -25.45 7.76 3.50
CA SER A 85 -24.94 6.40 3.39
C SER A 85 -23.42 6.42 3.18
N ARG A 86 -22.65 5.81 4.08
CA ARG A 86 -21.18 5.78 4.01
C ARG A 86 -20.69 4.42 3.49
N LEU A 87 -19.84 4.45 2.47
CA LEU A 87 -19.22 3.24 1.91
C LEU A 87 -18.03 2.83 2.80
N ARG A 88 -18.05 1.59 3.31
CA ARG A 88 -16.91 1.01 4.03
C ARG A 88 -15.85 0.58 3.02
N GLY A 89 -14.59 0.87 3.32
CA GLY A 89 -13.47 0.27 2.59
C GLY A 89 -13.05 -1.04 3.23
N SER A 90 -12.28 -1.84 2.49
CA SER A 90 -11.74 -3.13 2.95
C SER A 90 -10.97 -3.08 4.29
N GLY A 91 -10.58 -1.90 4.78
CA GLY A 91 -9.92 -1.71 6.08
C GLY A 91 -10.84 -1.37 7.27
N ALA A 92 -12.17 -1.40 7.12
CA ALA A 92 -13.13 -0.94 8.12
C ALA A 92 -13.92 -2.06 8.84
N LEU A 93 -13.53 -3.32 8.68
CA LEU A 93 -14.16 -4.44 9.39
C LEU A 93 -13.71 -4.61 10.85
N GLU A 94 -12.79 -3.77 11.36
CA GLU A 94 -12.26 -3.91 12.73
C GLU A 94 -12.31 -2.62 13.60
N GLN A 95 -12.94 -1.54 13.14
CA GLN A 95 -12.85 -0.23 13.81
C GLN A 95 -13.88 0.04 14.92
N SER A 96 -14.79 -0.87 15.24
CA SER A 96 -15.93 -0.53 16.13
C SER A 96 -15.66 -0.64 17.63
N ALA A 97 -14.49 -1.10 18.09
CA ALA A 97 -14.22 -1.34 19.51
C ALA A 97 -13.02 -0.59 20.12
N ASP A 98 -12.08 -0.09 19.30
CA ASP A 98 -10.80 0.47 19.80
C ASP A 98 -10.67 2.00 19.71
N GLU A 99 -11.66 2.69 19.11
CA GLU A 99 -11.60 4.15 18.86
C GLU A 99 -11.57 5.02 20.14
N GLU A 100 -11.95 4.51 21.31
CA GLU A 100 -11.86 5.28 22.56
C GLU A 100 -10.48 5.26 23.23
N ARG A 101 -9.51 4.44 22.76
CA ARG A 101 -8.20 4.30 23.43
C ARG A 101 -6.99 4.81 22.65
N HIS A 102 -7.10 5.09 21.35
CA HIS A 102 -5.95 5.46 20.53
C HIS A 102 -6.23 6.67 19.64
N GLY A 103 -6.16 7.86 20.25
CA GLY A 103 -6.08 9.12 19.51
C GLY A 103 -4.71 9.27 18.85
N GLY A 104 -4.61 8.81 17.60
CA GLY A 104 -3.42 8.98 16.75
C GLY A 104 -3.65 8.29 15.42
N GLU A 105 -3.12 8.85 14.33
CA GLU A 105 -3.22 8.31 12.98
C GLU A 105 -2.85 6.81 12.95
N GLY A 106 -3.86 5.94 12.92
CA GLY A 106 -3.75 4.48 13.08
C GLY A 106 -3.00 3.73 11.97
N ARG A 107 -2.15 4.41 11.21
CA ARG A 107 -1.28 3.83 10.18
C ARG A 107 0.21 3.89 10.53
N LEU A 108 0.60 4.71 11.50
CA LEU A 108 1.98 4.82 11.99
C LEU A 108 2.14 4.35 13.45
N ALA A 109 1.04 4.22 14.21
CA ALA A 109 1.08 3.80 15.61
C ALA A 109 1.82 2.47 15.83
N SER A 110 1.84 1.58 14.84
CA SER A 110 2.53 0.30 14.97
C SER A 110 4.05 0.37 14.89
N PHE A 111 4.61 1.48 14.41
CA PHE A 111 6.06 1.69 14.45
C PHE A 111 6.52 2.37 15.76
N ASP A 112 5.59 3.01 16.48
CA ASP A 112 5.90 3.75 17.72
C ASP A 112 5.66 2.92 18.99
N ALA A 113 4.73 1.96 18.96
CA ALA A 113 4.41 1.13 20.11
C ALA A 113 5.04 -0.26 19.97
N ARG A 114 6.19 -0.48 20.62
CA ARG A 114 6.68 -1.85 20.88
C ARG A 114 5.75 -2.50 21.89
N THR A 115 4.74 -3.20 21.38
CA THR A 115 3.80 -3.94 22.22
C THR A 115 4.50 -5.16 22.83
N SER A 116 4.02 -5.63 23.98
CA SER A 116 4.57 -6.84 24.64
C SER A 116 4.15 -8.16 23.96
N GLY A 117 3.67 -8.09 22.72
CA GLY A 117 3.20 -9.23 21.91
C GLY A 117 3.83 -9.23 20.52
N ALA A 118 3.47 -10.22 19.70
CA ALA A 118 3.96 -10.30 18.32
C ALA A 118 3.42 -9.12 17.49
N ASP A 119 4.31 -8.23 17.06
CA ASP A 119 3.99 -7.13 16.15
C ASP A 119 3.98 -7.62 14.69
N LEU A 120 2.78 -7.69 14.10
CA LEU A 120 2.58 -8.14 12.72
C LEU A 120 2.44 -6.98 11.72
N SER A 121 2.65 -5.74 12.15
CA SER A 121 2.39 -4.57 11.31
C SER A 121 3.43 -4.34 10.22
N SER A 122 4.68 -4.73 10.48
CA SER A 122 5.80 -4.53 9.58
C SER A 122 6.22 -5.82 8.88
N GLY A 123 5.83 -6.98 9.42
CA GLY A 123 6.33 -8.28 8.99
C GLY A 123 7.84 -8.47 9.22
N ALA A 124 8.48 -7.56 9.96
CA ALA A 124 9.90 -7.65 10.28
C ALA A 124 10.13 -8.67 11.41
N LEU A 125 11.22 -9.42 11.30
CA LEU A 125 11.69 -10.28 12.38
C LEU A 125 12.40 -9.45 13.45
N ASP A 126 12.47 -10.00 14.66
CA ASP A 126 13.33 -9.47 15.72
C ASP A 126 14.79 -9.41 15.26
N GLY A 127 15.54 -8.49 15.87
CA GLY A 127 16.97 -8.37 15.62
C GLY A 127 17.70 -9.68 15.94
N LEU A 128 18.62 -10.08 15.05
CA LEU A 128 19.45 -11.28 15.25
C LEU A 128 20.40 -11.08 16.44
N GLY A 129 20.32 -11.97 17.44
CA GLY A 129 21.22 -11.96 18.60
C GLY A 129 22.71 -11.99 18.24
N ALA A 130 23.06 -12.67 17.14
CA ALA A 130 24.41 -12.71 16.61
C ALA A 130 25.00 -11.33 16.29
N VAL A 131 24.17 -10.32 15.97
CA VAL A 131 24.62 -8.95 15.76
C VAL A 131 25.13 -8.35 17.07
N ALA A 132 24.40 -8.56 18.17
CA ALA A 132 24.81 -8.08 19.49
C ALA A 132 26.12 -8.75 19.93
N ASP A 133 26.25 -10.06 19.73
CA ASP A 133 27.47 -10.81 20.04
C ASP A 133 28.66 -10.30 19.22
N THR A 134 28.45 -10.10 17.92
CA THR A 134 29.50 -9.61 17.00
C THR A 134 29.94 -8.19 17.39
N VAL A 135 28.99 -7.28 17.61
CA VAL A 135 29.29 -5.90 18.01
C VAL A 135 29.99 -5.87 19.38
N GLY A 136 29.58 -6.72 20.31
CA GLY A 136 30.19 -6.82 21.64
C GLY A 136 31.61 -7.40 21.62
N ALA A 137 31.95 -8.20 20.61
CA ALA A 137 33.28 -8.77 20.43
C ALA A 137 34.27 -7.84 19.72
N LEU A 138 33.79 -6.74 19.09
CA LEU A 138 34.66 -5.81 18.36
C LEU A 138 35.68 -5.15 19.29
N THR A 139 36.95 -5.25 18.89
CA THR A 139 38.09 -4.67 19.59
C THR A 139 38.52 -3.35 18.93
N GLY A 140 39.22 -2.50 19.70
CA GLY A 140 39.82 -1.29 19.14
C GLY A 140 40.82 -1.57 18.01
N ALA A 141 41.47 -2.74 18.00
CA ALA A 141 42.38 -3.15 16.94
C ALA A 141 41.65 -3.41 15.61
N GLU A 142 40.42 -3.96 15.66
CA GLU A 142 39.59 -4.20 14.48
C GLU A 142 38.96 -2.92 13.94
N LEU A 143 38.66 -1.95 14.81
CA LEU A 143 38.13 -0.64 14.41
C LEU A 143 39.21 0.32 13.91
N ALA A 144 40.45 0.19 14.39
CA ALA A 144 41.53 1.13 14.08
C ALA A 144 41.76 1.33 12.57
N PRO A 145 41.74 0.32 11.70
CA PRO A 145 41.82 0.52 10.25
C PRO A 145 40.71 1.41 9.69
N LEU A 146 39.47 1.24 10.15
CA LEU A 146 38.31 2.00 9.69
C LEU A 146 38.37 3.47 10.11
N LEU A 147 39.01 3.75 11.25
CA LEU A 147 39.17 5.09 11.80
C LEU A 147 40.34 5.89 11.19
N ARG A 148 41.18 5.26 10.35
CA ARG A 148 42.32 5.91 9.69
C ARG A 148 41.94 6.65 8.41
N ALA A 149 40.73 6.45 7.89
CA ALA A 149 40.20 7.13 6.71
C ALA A 149 39.13 8.15 7.10
N ASP A 150 38.79 9.05 6.18
CA ASP A 150 37.69 10.02 6.34
C ASP A 150 36.28 9.37 6.39
N GLY A 151 36.21 8.05 6.13
CA GLY A 151 34.97 7.29 6.13
C GLY A 151 34.08 7.56 4.91
N TYR A 152 34.56 8.31 3.91
CA TYR A 152 33.81 8.66 2.71
C TYR A 152 33.82 7.54 1.68
N LEU A 153 33.01 6.51 1.95
CA LEU A 153 32.91 5.31 1.13
C LEU A 153 31.66 5.35 0.25
N THR A 154 31.79 5.91 -0.95
CA THR A 154 30.68 6.18 -1.87
C THR A 154 29.85 4.95 -2.26
N HIS A 155 30.44 3.76 -2.20
CA HIS A 155 29.78 2.48 -2.52
C HIS A 155 29.55 1.58 -1.29
N GLY A 156 30.02 2.00 -0.11
CA GLY A 156 30.08 1.18 1.10
C GLY A 156 31.46 0.56 1.36
N LEU A 157 31.58 -0.10 2.51
CA LEU A 157 32.79 -0.80 2.95
C LEU A 157 33.19 -1.90 1.96
N PRO A 158 34.43 -1.93 1.44
CA PRO A 158 34.90 -2.96 0.52
C PRO A 158 34.64 -4.38 1.03
N GLU A 159 34.98 -4.65 2.29
CA GLU A 159 34.83 -5.96 2.93
C GLU A 159 33.36 -6.38 3.04
N LEU A 160 32.46 -5.41 3.28
CA LEU A 160 31.02 -5.66 3.28
C LEU A 160 30.51 -5.99 1.88
N ARG A 161 30.99 -5.28 0.85
CA ARG A 161 30.62 -5.54 -0.55
C ARG A 161 31.08 -6.93 -0.99
N GLU A 162 32.29 -7.32 -0.63
CA GLU A 162 32.80 -8.68 -0.87
C GLU A 162 31.94 -9.75 -0.18
N GLY A 163 31.56 -9.53 1.08
CA GLY A 163 30.69 -10.44 1.82
C GLY A 163 29.30 -10.59 1.17
N ILE A 164 28.68 -9.49 0.75
CA ILE A 164 27.38 -9.51 0.06
C ILE A 164 27.50 -10.20 -1.31
N ALA A 165 28.57 -9.93 -2.07
CA ALA A 165 28.83 -10.61 -3.35
C ALA A 165 28.98 -12.12 -3.17
N ALA A 166 29.74 -12.54 -2.15
CA ALA A 166 29.90 -13.96 -1.80
C ALA A 166 28.56 -14.61 -1.41
N TYR A 167 27.71 -13.91 -0.64
CA TYR A 167 26.36 -14.38 -0.30
C TYR A 167 25.52 -14.67 -1.54
N TYR A 168 25.45 -13.72 -2.48
CA TYR A 168 24.68 -13.91 -3.72
C TYR A 168 25.26 -15.00 -4.62
N ARG A 169 26.59 -15.10 -4.74
CA ARG A 169 27.24 -16.20 -5.47
C ARG A 169 26.91 -17.56 -4.85
N GLY A 170 26.90 -17.65 -3.52
CA GLY A 170 26.45 -18.85 -2.79
C GLY A 170 25.00 -19.22 -3.07
N ALA A 171 24.14 -18.24 -3.37
CA ALA A 171 22.76 -18.43 -3.79
C ALA A 171 22.60 -18.70 -5.32
N GLY A 172 23.70 -18.84 -6.07
CA GLY A 172 23.68 -19.09 -7.51
C GLY A 172 23.53 -17.85 -8.38
N LEU A 173 23.63 -16.65 -7.80
CA LEU A 173 23.57 -15.38 -8.53
C LEU A 173 25.00 -14.85 -8.74
N PRO A 174 25.52 -14.82 -9.99
CA PRO A 174 26.85 -14.31 -10.26
C PRO A 174 26.90 -12.80 -10.01
N THR A 175 27.53 -12.40 -8.90
CA THR A 175 27.61 -11.02 -8.43
C THR A 175 29.05 -10.70 -8.02
N GLU A 176 29.60 -9.62 -8.57
CA GLU A 176 30.92 -9.08 -8.22
C GLU A 176 30.79 -7.87 -7.27
N PRO A 177 31.78 -7.60 -6.40
CA PRO A 177 31.74 -6.49 -5.44
C PRO A 177 31.48 -5.12 -6.09
N GLU A 178 32.01 -4.90 -7.30
CA GLU A 178 31.87 -3.67 -8.09
C GLU A 178 30.40 -3.35 -8.43
N GLN A 179 29.54 -4.36 -8.45
CA GLN A 179 28.11 -4.23 -8.75
C GLN A 179 27.26 -3.89 -7.52
N ILE A 180 27.87 -3.77 -6.34
CA ILE A 180 27.17 -3.54 -5.07
C ILE A 180 27.35 -2.10 -4.61
N LEU A 181 26.23 -1.47 -4.28
CA LEU A 181 26.12 -0.20 -3.58
C LEU A 181 25.41 -0.41 -2.25
N VAL A 182 26.11 -0.17 -1.14
CA VAL A 182 25.53 -0.26 0.22
C VAL A 182 24.77 1.02 0.54
N THR A 183 23.53 0.87 1.00
CA THR A 183 22.65 1.98 1.39
C THR A 183 22.26 1.87 2.88
N ALA A 184 21.70 2.94 3.44
CA ALA A 184 21.14 2.96 4.79
C ALA A 184 19.82 2.18 4.91
N GLY A 185 19.37 1.51 3.84
CA GLY A 185 18.15 0.72 3.82
C GLY A 185 17.56 0.56 2.42
N SER A 186 16.55 -0.31 2.31
CA SER A 186 15.89 -0.64 1.04
C SER A 186 15.22 0.57 0.38
N GLN A 187 14.60 1.46 1.16
CA GLN A 187 13.92 2.63 0.59
C GLN A 187 14.90 3.60 -0.08
N GLN A 188 16.10 3.79 0.48
CA GLN A 188 17.14 4.59 -0.18
C GLN A 188 17.60 3.92 -1.48
N ALA A 189 17.78 2.59 -1.48
CA ALA A 189 18.16 1.86 -2.68
C ALA A 189 17.11 2.00 -3.79
N VAL A 190 15.83 1.79 -3.47
CA VAL A 190 14.71 1.96 -4.41
C VAL A 190 14.63 3.39 -4.94
N TRP A 191 14.84 4.38 -4.08
CA TRP A 191 14.89 5.78 -4.50
C TRP A 191 16.04 6.05 -5.47
N LEU A 192 17.25 5.58 -5.18
CA LEU A 192 18.42 5.74 -6.06
C LEU A 192 18.20 5.08 -7.42
N VAL A 193 17.64 3.87 -7.43
CA VAL A 193 17.27 3.16 -8.68
C VAL A 193 16.27 3.98 -9.49
N ALA A 194 15.24 4.53 -8.85
CA ALA A 194 14.27 5.40 -9.53
C ALA A 194 14.93 6.67 -10.09
N GLN A 195 15.86 7.30 -9.35
CA GLN A 195 16.59 8.47 -9.86
C GLN A 195 17.48 8.12 -11.06
N ALA A 196 18.12 6.94 -11.04
CA ALA A 196 19.08 6.54 -12.06
C ALA A 196 18.43 6.03 -13.36
N LEU A 197 17.27 5.38 -13.28
CA LEU A 197 16.71 4.60 -14.39
C LEU A 197 15.38 5.11 -14.94
N VAL A 198 14.76 6.09 -14.29
CA VAL A 198 13.40 6.52 -14.65
C VAL A 198 13.38 8.00 -14.94
N ASP A 199 12.86 8.39 -16.09
CA ASP A 199 12.63 9.78 -16.48
C ASP A 199 11.15 10.19 -16.35
N PRO A 200 10.86 11.50 -16.24
CA PRO A 200 9.49 11.98 -16.19
C PRO A 200 8.68 11.57 -17.41
N GLY A 201 7.52 10.94 -17.17
CA GLY A 201 6.65 10.41 -18.23
C GLY A 201 6.89 8.95 -18.59
N ASP A 202 7.98 8.33 -18.12
CA ASP A 202 8.25 6.91 -18.36
C ASP A 202 7.12 6.04 -17.82
N THR A 203 6.86 4.95 -18.52
CA THR A 203 5.90 3.94 -18.07
C THR A 203 6.63 2.85 -17.30
N VAL A 204 6.28 2.69 -16.03
CA VAL A 204 6.88 1.67 -15.15
C VAL A 204 5.81 0.66 -14.77
N VAL A 205 6.09 -0.60 -15.06
CA VAL A 205 5.21 -1.72 -14.70
C VAL A 205 5.50 -2.13 -13.26
N VAL A 206 4.46 -2.28 -12.45
CA VAL A 206 4.56 -2.64 -11.03
C VAL A 206 3.58 -3.75 -10.68
N GLU A 207 3.95 -4.61 -9.74
CA GLU A 207 3.05 -5.65 -9.24
C GLU A 207 1.81 -5.05 -8.55
N ASN A 208 0.75 -5.84 -8.41
CA ASN A 208 -0.44 -5.49 -7.66
C ASN A 208 -0.97 -6.73 -6.90
N PRO A 209 -0.83 -6.79 -5.56
CA PRO A 209 -0.29 -5.75 -4.66
C PRO A 209 1.23 -5.57 -4.76
N THR A 210 1.75 -4.41 -4.33
CA THR A 210 3.20 -4.12 -4.30
C THR A 210 3.58 -3.21 -3.13
N TYR A 211 4.90 -3.05 -2.92
CA TYR A 211 5.47 -2.23 -1.86
C TYR A 211 5.23 -0.74 -2.08
N ARG A 212 4.57 -0.09 -1.10
CA ARG A 212 4.23 1.33 -1.16
C ARG A 212 5.44 2.25 -1.37
N GLY A 213 6.56 1.96 -0.73
CA GLY A 213 7.77 2.80 -0.83
C GLY A 213 8.32 2.87 -2.25
N ALA A 214 8.15 1.81 -3.04
CA ALA A 214 8.50 1.80 -4.46
C ALA A 214 7.56 2.67 -5.30
N LEU A 215 6.25 2.61 -5.05
CA LEU A 215 5.27 3.46 -5.73
C LEU A 215 5.54 4.94 -5.48
N GLU A 216 5.91 5.31 -4.25
CA GLU A 216 6.23 6.68 -3.88
C GLU A 216 7.53 7.15 -4.55
N ALA A 217 8.58 6.32 -4.55
CA ALA A 217 9.84 6.63 -5.23
C ALA A 217 9.65 6.85 -6.74
N LEU A 218 8.92 5.97 -7.42
CA LEU A 218 8.68 6.07 -8.86
C LEU A 218 7.78 7.26 -9.22
N ARG A 219 6.72 7.52 -8.43
CA ARG A 219 5.86 8.71 -8.63
C ARG A 219 6.63 10.02 -8.42
N SER A 220 7.61 10.05 -7.52
CA SER A 220 8.45 11.24 -7.32
C SER A 220 9.28 11.62 -8.56
N ARG A 221 9.54 10.66 -9.45
CA ARG A 221 10.17 10.89 -10.77
C ARG A 221 9.18 11.31 -11.86
N GLY A 222 7.89 11.35 -11.58
CA GLY A 222 6.86 11.62 -12.59
C GLY A 222 6.54 10.43 -13.48
N ALA A 223 6.84 9.21 -13.05
CA ALA A 223 6.53 7.99 -13.80
C ALA A 223 5.03 7.70 -13.86
N ARG A 224 4.58 7.16 -14.99
CA ARG A 224 3.25 6.58 -15.16
C ARG A 224 3.28 5.10 -14.76
N LEU A 225 2.67 4.78 -13.63
CA LEU A 225 2.64 3.41 -13.12
C LEU A 225 1.52 2.58 -13.75
N VAL A 226 1.87 1.39 -14.23
CA VAL A 226 0.91 0.41 -14.78
C VAL A 226 0.95 -0.83 -13.89
N PRO A 227 -0.15 -1.15 -13.17
CA PRO A 227 -0.21 -2.34 -12.35
C PRO A 227 -0.34 -3.61 -13.21
N ILE A 228 0.34 -4.67 -12.80
CA ILE A 228 0.12 -6.04 -13.28
C ILE A 228 -0.33 -6.91 -12.11
N GLY A 229 -1.40 -7.68 -12.32
CA GLY A 229 -1.82 -8.68 -11.34
C GLY A 229 -0.81 -9.82 -11.29
N GLY A 230 -0.70 -10.50 -10.15
CA GLY A 230 0.01 -11.77 -10.11
C GLY A 230 -0.71 -12.82 -10.95
N ASP A 231 0.06 -13.77 -11.50
CA ASP A 231 -0.51 -15.02 -11.97
C ASP A 231 -1.11 -15.72 -10.74
N GLY A 232 -2.43 -15.68 -10.61
CA GLY A 232 -3.12 -16.35 -9.51
C GLY A 232 -2.90 -17.87 -9.57
N PRO A 233 -3.10 -18.60 -8.46
CA PRO A 233 -3.36 -20.03 -8.54
C PRO A 233 -4.63 -20.35 -9.33
#